data_AF-A0A1G5IE43-F1
#
_entry.id   AF-A0A1G5IE43-F1
#
_cell.length_a   1.000
_cell.length_b   1.000
_cell.length_c   1.000
_cell.angle_alpha   90.00
_cell.angle_beta   90.00
_cell.angle_gamma   90.00
#
_symmetry.space_group_name_H-M   'P 1'
#
loop_
_entity.id
_entity.type
_entity.pdbx_description
1 polymer ?
#
loop_
_entity_poly.entity_id
_entity_poly.type
_entity_poly.pdbx_seq_one_letter_code
_entity_poly.pdbx_strand_id
1 'polypeptide(L)'
;MIESTMKRIEALLEAADQMDPARRRELQGLLETLKGEVKILAESNQEEAESIAGFTGLTTHEVIRKSPDPKLVSISSEGLMASVEGLEASHPRLVSAVNALCTFFANLGI
;
A
#
# COMPACT_ATOMS: atom_id res chain seq x y z
N MET A 1 -15.59 -2.44 0.77
CA MET A 1 -14.65 -1.76 1.70
C MET A 1 -13.40 -1.22 1.00
N ILE A 2 -12.94 -1.84 -0.09
CA ILE A 2 -11.76 -1.41 -0.86
C ILE A 2 -11.81 0.08 -1.25
N GLU A 3 -12.90 0.53 -1.90
CA GLU A 3 -13.06 1.94 -2.30
C GLU A 3 -12.93 2.94 -1.14
N SER A 4 -13.56 2.64 0.00
CA SER A 4 -13.47 3.51 1.18
C SER A 4 -12.07 3.54 1.78
N THR A 5 -11.36 2.40 1.74
CA THR A 5 -9.97 2.32 2.21
C THR A 5 -9.04 3.12 1.31
N MET A 6 -9.15 2.97 -0.02
CA MET A 6 -8.32 3.70 -0.98
C MET A 6 -8.55 5.22 -0.89
N LYS A 7 -9.82 5.67 -0.79
CA LYS A 7 -10.13 7.09 -0.56
C LYS A 7 -9.53 7.62 0.74
N ARG A 8 -9.51 6.81 1.80
CA ARG A 8 -8.91 7.21 3.07
C ARG A 8 -7.39 7.36 2.94
N ILE A 9 -6.74 6.48 2.18
CA ILE A 9 -5.31 6.54 1.91
C ILE A 9 -4.96 7.82 1.14
N GLU A 10 -5.72 8.14 0.08
CA GLU A 10 -5.55 9.36 -0.70
C GLU A 10 -5.66 10.61 0.19
N ALA A 11 -6.70 10.69 1.03
CA ALA A 11 -6.89 11.82 1.94
C ALA A 11 -5.77 11.95 2.98
N LEU A 12 -5.28 10.83 3.50
CA LEU A 12 -4.16 10.77 4.42
C LEU A 12 -2.87 11.28 3.77
N LEU A 13 -2.62 10.90 2.51
CA LEU A 13 -1.45 11.32 1.76
C LEU A 13 -1.47 12.82 1.42
N GLU A 14 -2.63 13.37 1.05
CA GLU A 14 -2.80 14.81 0.84
C GLU A 14 -2.46 15.62 2.10
N ALA A 15 -2.83 15.11 3.27
CA ALA A 15 -2.57 15.74 4.56
C ALA A 15 -1.12 15.55 5.08
N ALA A 16 -0.30 14.72 4.43
CA ALA A 16 1.06 14.36 4.87
C ALA A 16 2.11 15.44 4.59
N ASP A 17 1.92 16.64 5.16
CA ASP A 17 2.77 17.82 4.95
C ASP A 17 4.26 17.62 5.22
N GLN A 18 4.62 16.70 6.12
CA GLN A 18 6.00 16.37 6.49
C GLN A 18 6.77 15.59 5.40
N MET A 19 6.07 14.97 4.46
CA MET A 19 6.67 14.18 3.39
C MET A 19 7.04 15.07 2.20
N ASP A 20 8.26 14.87 1.69
CA ASP A 20 8.75 15.56 0.49
C ASP A 20 7.73 15.46 -0.68
N PRO A 21 7.42 16.57 -1.39
CA PRO A 21 6.39 16.57 -2.43
C PRO A 21 6.68 15.66 -3.62
N ALA A 22 7.94 15.35 -3.94
CA ALA A 22 8.28 14.43 -5.01
C ALA A 22 8.02 12.99 -4.57
N ARG A 23 8.47 12.63 -3.36
CA ARG A 23 8.18 11.31 -2.75
C ARG A 23 6.68 11.09 -2.55
N ARG A 24 5.93 12.12 -2.15
CA ARG A 24 4.46 12.04 -2.00
C ARG A 24 3.78 11.71 -3.32
N ARG A 25 4.20 12.37 -4.41
CA ARG A 25 3.69 12.09 -5.77
C ARG A 25 4.04 10.69 -6.25
N GLU A 26 5.25 10.23 -5.96
CA GLU A 26 5.65 8.84 -6.26
C GLU A 26 4.77 7.82 -5.53
N LEU A 27 4.58 7.99 -4.21
CA LEU A 27 3.69 7.15 -3.42
C LEU A 27 2.25 7.17 -3.94
N GLN A 28 1.74 8.34 -4.33
CA GLN A 28 0.41 8.47 -4.94
C GLN A 28 0.28 7.63 -6.23
N GLY A 29 1.30 7.67 -7.10
CA GLY A 29 1.31 6.87 -8.33
C GLY A 29 1.35 5.36 -8.06
N LEU A 30 2.13 4.93 -7.07
CA LEU A 30 2.19 3.53 -6.64
C LEU A 30 0.84 3.05 -6.09
N LEU A 31 0.17 3.88 -5.28
CA LEU A 31 -1.13 3.58 -4.70
C LEU A 31 -2.25 3.52 -5.75
N GLU A 32 -2.25 4.42 -6.74
CA GLU A 32 -3.21 4.35 -7.85
C GLU A 32 -3.01 3.11 -8.73
N THR A 33 -1.75 2.68 -8.93
CA THR A 33 -1.46 1.42 -9.63
C THR A 33 -2.01 0.24 -8.84
N LEU A 34 -1.73 0.17 -7.54
CA LEU A 34 -2.21 -0.90 -6.68
C LEU A 34 -3.75 -0.94 -6.64
N LYS A 35 -4.41 0.22 -6.57
CA LYS A 35 -5.88 0.35 -6.60
C LYS A 35 -6.49 -0.34 -7.81
N GLY A 36 -5.90 -0.14 -8.99
CA GLY A 36 -6.35 -0.78 -10.23
C GLY A 36 -6.27 -2.30 -10.13
N GLU A 37 -5.12 -2.82 -9.70
CA GLU A 37 -4.90 -4.27 -9.60
C GLU A 37 -5.75 -4.93 -8.50
N VAL A 38 -5.95 -4.26 -7.36
CA VAL A 38 -6.83 -4.75 -6.28
C VAL A 38 -8.29 -4.82 -6.73
N LYS A 39 -8.75 -3.88 -7.57
CA LYS A 39 -10.11 -3.96 -8.15
C LYS A 39 -10.27 -5.18 -9.05
N ILE A 40 -9.27 -5.46 -9.88
CA ILE A 40 -9.28 -6.65 -10.76
C ILE A 40 -9.31 -7.93 -9.91
N LEU A 41 -8.46 -8.02 -8.88
CA LEU A 41 -8.46 -9.17 -7.98
C LEU A 41 -9.84 -9.36 -7.32
N ALA A 42 -10.48 -8.27 -6.87
CA ALA A 42 -11.78 -8.32 -6.19
C ALA A 42 -12.92 -8.92 -7.04
N GLU A 43 -12.78 -8.96 -8.36
CA GLU A 43 -13.75 -9.63 -9.25
C GLU A 43 -13.77 -11.15 -9.07
N SER A 44 -12.66 -11.74 -8.60
CA SER A 44 -12.49 -13.19 -8.44
C SER A 44 -12.18 -13.62 -7.00
N ASN A 45 -11.53 -12.78 -6.21
CA ASN A 45 -11.16 -13.06 -4.83
C ASN A 45 -11.26 -11.79 -3.95
N GLN A 46 -12.45 -11.57 -3.40
CA GLN A 46 -12.73 -10.36 -2.64
C GLN A 46 -12.00 -10.31 -1.29
N GLU A 47 -11.83 -11.44 -0.59
CA GLU A 47 -11.20 -11.46 0.74
C GLU A 47 -9.70 -11.11 0.69
N GLU A 48 -8.98 -11.64 -0.30
CA GLU A 48 -7.58 -11.27 -0.53
C GLU A 48 -7.45 -9.79 -0.93
N ALA A 49 -8.32 -9.31 -1.82
CA ALA A 49 -8.35 -7.91 -2.23
C ALA A 49 -8.60 -6.97 -1.04
N GLU A 50 -9.48 -7.35 -0.11
CA GLU A 50 -9.72 -6.60 1.12
C GLU A 50 -8.52 -6.62 2.07
N SER A 51 -7.84 -7.76 2.19
CA SER A 51 -6.61 -7.89 3.00
C SER A 51 -5.50 -6.98 2.49
N ILE A 52 -5.24 -6.99 1.18
CA ILE A 52 -4.24 -6.14 0.54
C ILE A 52 -4.57 -4.66 0.73
N ALA A 53 -5.82 -4.26 0.48
CA ALA A 53 -6.25 -2.87 0.69
C ALA A 53 -6.09 -2.45 2.16
N GLY A 54 -6.43 -3.34 3.10
CA GLY A 54 -6.30 -3.12 4.54
C GLY A 54 -4.84 -2.89 4.96
N PHE A 55 -3.93 -3.80 4.59
CA PHE A 55 -2.52 -3.66 4.92
C PHE A 55 -1.90 -2.44 4.23
N THR A 56 -2.22 -2.17 2.97
CA THR A 56 -1.77 -0.95 2.27
C THR A 56 -2.15 0.31 3.05
N GLY A 57 -3.38 0.37 3.55
CA GLY A 57 -3.86 1.50 4.32
C GLY A 57 -3.16 1.65 5.66
N LEU A 58 -2.89 0.53 6.34
CA LEU A 58 -2.14 0.53 7.59
C LEU A 58 -0.69 0.97 7.37
N THR A 59 0.03 0.35 6.42
CA THR A 59 1.44 0.66 6.14
C THR A 59 1.60 2.11 5.70
N THR A 60 0.74 2.59 4.80
CA THR A 60 0.79 3.99 4.35
C THR A 60 0.53 4.94 5.51
N HIS A 61 -0.44 4.64 6.37
CA HIS A 61 -0.70 5.45 7.56
C HIS A 61 0.53 5.55 8.45
N GLU A 62 1.19 4.43 8.75
CA GLU A 62 2.36 4.42 9.63
C GLU A 62 3.56 5.18 9.04
N VAL A 63 3.77 5.07 7.72
CA VAL A 63 4.85 5.74 6.99
C VAL A 63 4.71 7.26 7.00
N ILE A 64 3.50 7.79 6.84
CA ILE A 64 3.28 9.24 6.71
C ILE A 64 3.06 9.95 8.06
N ARG A 65 3.12 9.22 9.18
CA ARG A 65 3.02 9.82 10.51
C ARG A 65 4.08 10.89 10.70
N LYS A 66 3.78 11.91 11.51
CA LYS A 66 4.76 12.93 11.92
C LYS A 66 6.01 12.33 12.57
N SER A 67 5.84 11.20 13.26
CA SER A 67 6.91 10.37 13.80
C SER A 67 6.57 8.92 13.47
N PRO A 68 7.07 8.38 12.35
CA PRO A 68 6.89 6.98 12.00
C PRO A 68 7.52 6.07 13.06
N ASP A 69 6.85 4.96 13.38
CA ASP A 69 7.42 3.90 14.21
C ASP A 69 7.96 2.80 13.27
N PRO A 70 9.30 2.62 13.18
CA PRO A 70 9.90 1.66 12.26
C PRO A 70 9.40 0.23 12.47
N LYS A 71 9.07 -0.14 13.72
CA LYS A 71 8.57 -1.47 14.03
C LYS A 71 7.16 -1.67 13.47
N LEU A 72 6.30 -0.66 13.56
CA LEU A 72 4.95 -0.73 13.00
C LEU A 72 4.96 -0.73 11.47
N VAL A 73 5.86 0.05 10.86
CA VAL A 73 6.08 0.03 9.41
C VAL A 73 6.56 -1.34 8.95
N SER A 74 7.50 -1.98 9.66
CA SER A 74 7.97 -3.35 9.34
C SER A 74 6.83 -4.36 9.41
N ILE A 75 6.11 -4.43 10.53
CA ILE A 75 5.01 -5.40 10.74
C ILE A 75 3.92 -5.24 9.68
N SER A 76 3.54 -4.01 9.38
CA SER A 76 2.51 -3.74 8.38
C SER A 76 2.98 -4.04 6.95
N SER A 77 4.26 -3.80 6.64
CA SER A 77 4.87 -4.17 5.35
C SER A 77 4.99 -5.68 5.18
N GLU A 78 5.33 -6.42 6.23
CA GLU A 78 5.36 -7.89 6.24
C GLU A 78 3.96 -8.46 5.99
N GLY A 79 2.93 -7.91 6.66
CA GLY A 79 1.54 -8.30 6.41
C GLY A 79 1.07 -8.01 4.98
N LEU A 80 1.47 -6.88 4.41
CA LEU A 80 1.19 -6.55 3.01
C LEU A 80 1.85 -7.55 2.04
N MET A 81 3.11 -7.91 2.27
CA MET A 81 3.81 -8.92 1.49
C MET A 81 3.14 -10.29 1.58
N ALA A 82 2.80 -10.73 2.79
CA ALA A 82 2.11 -12.00 3.02
C ALA A 82 0.74 -12.06 2.32
N SER A 83 0.05 -10.91 2.20
CA SER A 83 -1.27 -10.84 1.56
C SER A 83 -1.26 -11.08 0.04
N VAL A 84 -0.09 -11.09 -0.60
CA VAL A 84 0.06 -11.39 -2.04
C VAL A 84 0.80 -12.69 -2.33
N GLU A 85 1.17 -13.45 -1.30
CA GLU A 85 1.80 -14.77 -1.47
C GLU A 85 0.85 -15.74 -2.19
N GLY A 86 1.35 -16.43 -3.22
CA GLY A 86 0.55 -17.35 -4.03
C GLY A 86 -0.19 -16.69 -5.20
N LEU A 87 -0.13 -15.36 -5.32
CA LEU A 87 -0.73 -14.61 -6.44
C LEU A 87 0.25 -14.36 -7.59
N GLU A 88 1.49 -14.86 -7.53
CA GLU A 88 2.54 -14.57 -8.51
C GLU A 88 2.18 -15.06 -9.92
N ALA A 89 1.50 -16.20 -10.01
CA ALA A 89 1.10 -16.79 -11.28
C ALA A 89 -0.20 -16.16 -11.84
N SER A 90 -1.15 -15.82 -10.97
CA SER A 90 -2.49 -15.36 -11.37
C SER A 90 -2.57 -13.83 -11.51
N HIS A 91 -1.87 -13.09 -10.66
CA HIS A 91 -1.88 -11.62 -10.60
C HIS A 91 -0.45 -11.05 -10.48
N PRO A 92 0.45 -11.31 -11.44
CA PRO A 92 1.85 -10.87 -11.35
C PRO A 92 2.02 -9.35 -11.24
N ARG A 93 1.13 -8.56 -11.86
CA ARG A 93 1.16 -7.09 -11.79
C ARG A 93 0.78 -6.57 -10.40
N LEU A 94 -0.18 -7.21 -9.73
CA LEU A 94 -0.55 -6.91 -8.35
C LEU A 94 0.64 -7.14 -7.41
N VAL A 95 1.29 -8.30 -7.52
CA VAL A 95 2.49 -8.64 -6.74
C VAL A 95 3.60 -7.63 -7.00
N SER A 96 3.81 -7.24 -8.27
CA SER A 96 4.77 -6.20 -8.62
C SER A 96 4.44 -4.83 -8.02
N ALA A 97 3.16 -4.46 -7.95
CA ALA A 97 2.73 -3.20 -7.35
C ALA A 97 2.97 -3.18 -5.84
N VAL A 98 2.67 -4.29 -5.14
CA VAL A 98 2.97 -4.45 -3.71
C VAL A 98 4.47 -4.40 -3.46
N ASN A 99 5.28 -5.12 -4.24
CA ASN A 99 6.74 -5.08 -4.12
C ASN A 99 7.31 -3.66 -4.31
N ALA A 100 6.78 -2.91 -5.28
CA ALA A 100 7.20 -1.53 -5.51
C ALA A 100 6.87 -0.63 -4.31
N LEU A 101 5.71 -0.79 -3.68
CA LEU A 101 5.34 -0.08 -2.46
C LEU A 101 6.25 -0.44 -1.29
N CYS A 102 6.49 -1.73 -1.03
CA CYS A 102 7.38 -2.18 0.04
C CYS A 102 8.82 -1.67 -0.16
N THR A 103 9.30 -1.66 -1.41
CA THR A 103 10.61 -1.09 -1.77
C THR A 103 10.65 0.41 -1.53
N PHE A 104 9.58 1.13 -1.91
CA PHE A 104 9.45 2.56 -1.64
C PHE A 104 9.54 2.84 -0.13
N PHE A 105 8.80 2.09 0.69
CA PHE A 105 8.82 2.25 2.15
C PHE A 105 10.21 1.97 2.74
N ALA A 106 10.89 0.91 2.31
CA ALA A 106 12.26 0.60 2.74
C ALA A 106 13.25 1.73 2.38
N ASN A 107 13.08 2.37 1.22
CA ASN A 107 13.93 3.47 0.76
C ASN A 107 13.70 4.80 1.50
N LEU A 108 12.65 4.90 2.34
CA LEU A 108 12.45 6.09 3.17
C LEU A 108 13.45 6.16 4.34
N GLY A 109 14.14 5.06 4.65
CA GLY A 109 15.12 5.00 5.74
C GLY A 109 14.49 5.14 7.12
N ILE A 110 13.23 4.69 7.25
CA ILE A 110 12.46 4.63 8.49
C ILE A 110 12.84 3.37 9.25
#